data_AF-A0A838DCR1-F1
#
_entry.id   AF-A0A838DCR1-F1
#
_cell.length_a   1.000
_cell.length_b   1.000
_cell.length_c   1.000
_cell.angle_alpha   90.00
_cell.angle_beta   90.00
_cell.angle_gamma   90.00
#
_symmetry.space_group_name_H-M   'P 1'
#
loop_
_entity.id
_entity.type
_entity.pdbx_description
1 polymer ?
#
loop_
_entity_poly.entity_id
_entity_poly.type
_entity_poly.pdbx_seq_one_letter_code
_entity_poly.pdbx_strand_id
1 'polypeptide(L)'
;MKKIARSLSLIAVGLAGFTANASAQRPYDDRPSISIPVPRVVAREIRDNRVARELDELNYEVRRVRLEIRAAGGGGRRIRYEFHRVVRATDRLNAGFRRGVYGRREVRVRAQQIRAELYRIQRDLRVRGSRRGWR
;
A
#
# COMPACT_ATOMS: atom_id res chain seq x y z
N MET A 1 32.30 -6.16 55.57
CA MET A 1 31.28 -5.67 54.61
C MET A 1 31.56 -6.36 53.27
N LYS A 2 30.85 -7.45 52.96
CA LYS A 2 29.74 -7.53 52.00
C LYS A 2 30.15 -7.41 50.51
N LYS A 3 30.08 -8.59 49.85
CA LYS A 3 29.64 -8.87 48.46
C LYS A 3 30.71 -8.56 47.38
N ILE A 4 30.87 -9.23 46.23
CA ILE A 4 30.04 -9.99 45.26
C ILE A 4 31.07 -10.84 44.46
N ALA A 5 31.12 -12.18 44.45
CA ALA A 5 30.24 -13.19 43.87
C ALA A 5 30.00 -13.12 42.33
N ARG A 6 30.67 -14.05 41.63
CA ARG A 6 30.24 -14.82 40.43
C ARG A 6 30.57 -14.24 39.03
N SER A 7 31.46 -14.90 38.28
CA SER A 7 31.26 -16.10 37.40
C SER A 7 30.81 -15.67 36.00
N LEU A 8 31.72 -15.69 35.01
CA LEU A 8 31.96 -16.78 34.05
C LEU A 8 30.82 -17.03 33.05
N SER A 9 31.08 -16.73 31.78
CA SER A 9 30.92 -17.60 30.59
C SER A 9 30.62 -16.75 29.36
N LEU A 10 31.62 -16.44 28.52
CA LEU A 10 32.09 -17.21 27.34
C LEU A 10 31.17 -17.10 26.12
N ILE A 11 31.70 -16.37 25.14
CA ILE A 11 31.26 -16.16 23.77
C ILE A 11 31.37 -17.48 22.99
N ALA A 12 30.34 -17.84 22.23
CA ALA A 12 30.46 -18.72 21.06
C ALA A 12 29.30 -18.46 20.08
N VAL A 13 29.46 -17.47 19.20
CA VAL A 13 28.66 -17.35 17.97
C VAL A 13 29.46 -18.04 16.87
N GLY A 14 29.16 -19.32 16.64
CA GLY A 14 29.75 -20.12 15.57
C GLY A 14 28.93 -20.03 14.28
N LEU A 15 29.58 -19.57 13.22
CA LEU A 15 29.16 -19.71 11.83
C LEU A 15 29.04 -21.19 11.41
N ALA A 16 28.07 -21.49 10.54
CA ALA A 16 28.08 -22.44 9.39
C ALA A 16 26.64 -22.94 9.17
N GLY A 17 26.12 -23.18 7.97
CA GLY A 17 26.69 -23.18 6.63
C GLY A 17 25.55 -23.47 5.66
N PHE A 18 25.61 -22.87 4.49
CA PHE A 18 24.71 -23.10 3.36
C PHE A 18 25.25 -24.31 2.58
N THR A 19 24.50 -25.40 2.42
CA THR A 19 24.63 -26.33 1.28
C THR A 19 23.30 -27.04 1.01
N ALA A 20 23.00 -27.21 -0.27
CA ALA A 20 21.80 -27.81 -0.83
C ALA A 20 21.85 -29.35 -0.80
N ASN A 21 20.69 -30.03 -0.68
CA ASN A 21 20.46 -31.24 -1.45
C ASN A 21 18.97 -31.62 -1.57
N ALA A 22 18.66 -32.24 -2.69
CA ALA A 22 17.35 -32.57 -3.20
C ALA A 22 16.65 -33.72 -2.47
N SER A 23 15.32 -33.76 -2.65
CA SER A 23 14.48 -34.96 -2.74
C SER A 23 14.62 -36.03 -1.65
N ALA A 24 13.69 -36.00 -0.70
CA ALA A 24 13.23 -37.21 -0.02
C ALA A 24 11.73 -37.11 0.29
N GLN A 25 10.97 -38.09 -0.19
CA GLN A 25 9.56 -38.29 0.12
C GLN A 25 9.31 -38.47 1.64
N ARG A 26 8.11 -37.99 2.05
CA ARG A 26 7.28 -38.25 3.26
C ARG A 26 7.72 -39.41 4.18
N PRO A 27 7.54 -39.29 5.51
CA PRO A 27 6.26 -39.68 6.13
C PRO A 27 5.80 -38.73 7.26
N TYR A 28 4.55 -38.89 7.71
CA TYR A 28 3.89 -38.14 8.79
C TYR A 28 4.83 -37.71 9.92
N ASP A 29 5.02 -36.39 10.07
CA ASP A 29 5.67 -35.81 11.24
C ASP A 29 4.53 -35.25 12.11
N ASP A 30 4.15 -36.01 13.14
CA ASP A 30 3.24 -35.63 14.24
C ASP A 30 3.88 -34.53 15.11
N ARG A 31 4.37 -33.46 14.48
CA ARG A 31 4.74 -32.25 15.21
C ARG A 31 3.44 -31.52 15.50
N PRO A 32 3.18 -31.14 16.77
CA PRO A 32 2.09 -30.21 17.03
C PRO A 32 2.34 -29.01 16.13
N SER A 33 1.42 -28.76 15.20
CA SER A 33 1.39 -27.54 14.42
C SER A 33 1.07 -26.45 15.44
N ILE A 34 2.12 -25.95 16.10
CA ILE A 34 2.04 -24.77 16.95
C ILE A 34 1.74 -23.64 15.96
N SER A 35 0.45 -23.47 15.68
CA SER A 35 -0.08 -22.29 15.01
C SER A 35 0.17 -21.15 15.99
N ILE A 36 1.38 -20.58 15.96
CA ILE A 36 1.74 -19.41 16.74
C ILE A 36 0.72 -18.34 16.34
N PRO A 37 -0.23 -17.98 17.23
CA PRO A 37 -1.21 -16.98 16.88
C PRO A 37 -0.43 -15.67 16.72
N VAL A 38 -0.31 -15.19 15.48
CA VAL A 38 0.28 -13.88 15.21
C VAL A 38 -0.44 -12.90 16.12
N PRO A 39 0.27 -12.20 17.03
CA PRO A 39 -0.36 -11.30 17.98
C PRO A 39 -1.29 -10.35 17.24
N ARG A 40 -2.54 -10.22 17.68
CA ARG A 40 -3.58 -9.39 17.01
C ARG A 40 -3.09 -7.96 16.75
N VAL A 41 -2.16 -7.46 17.55
CA VAL A 41 -1.49 -6.16 17.41
C VAL A 41 -0.65 -6.10 16.13
N VAL A 42 0.21 -7.09 15.89
CA VAL A 42 1.05 -7.19 14.69
C VAL A 42 0.18 -7.33 13.43
N ALA A 43 -0.89 -8.13 13.51
CA ALA A 43 -1.82 -8.28 12.40
C ALA A 43 -2.58 -6.98 12.08
N ARG A 44 -2.85 -6.12 13.07
CA ARG A 44 -3.48 -4.81 12.88
C ARG A 44 -2.51 -3.81 12.25
N GLU A 45 -1.28 -3.76 12.73
CA GLU A 45 -0.22 -2.89 12.22
C GLU A 45 0.14 -3.20 10.75
N ILE A 46 0.30 -4.48 10.40
CA ILE A 46 0.51 -4.90 9.00
C ILE A 46 -0.68 -4.51 8.11
N ARG A 47 -1.91 -4.59 8.62
CA ARG A 47 -3.13 -4.25 7.86
C ARG A 47 -3.29 -2.76 7.65
N ASP A 48 -3.01 -1.95 8.68
CA ASP A 48 -3.09 -0.49 8.59
C ASP A 48 -1.99 0.05 7.66
N ASN A 49 -0.80 -0.56 7.68
CA ASN A 49 0.27 -0.30 6.71
C ASN A 49 -0.16 -0.58 5.27
N ARG A 50 -0.99 -1.61 5.02
CA ARG A 50 -1.48 -1.90 3.67
C ARG A 50 -2.45 -0.84 3.16
N VAL A 51 -3.35 -0.36 4.02
CA VAL A 51 -4.32 0.69 3.64
C VAL A 51 -3.60 2.02 3.42
N ALA A 52 -2.59 2.33 4.24
CA ALA A 52 -1.75 3.51 4.04
C ALA A 52 -1.07 3.47 2.65
N ARG A 53 -0.48 2.33 2.27
CA ARG A 53 0.09 2.15 0.92
C ARG A 53 -0.94 2.31 -0.19
N GLU A 54 -2.15 1.75 -0.04
CA GLU A 54 -3.23 1.92 -1.02
C GLU A 54 -3.60 3.40 -1.22
N LEU A 55 -3.59 4.20 -0.15
CA LEU A 55 -3.84 5.64 -0.22
C LEU A 55 -2.66 6.40 -0.84
N ASP A 56 -1.42 6.02 -0.53
CA ASP A 56 -0.23 6.62 -1.14
C ASP A 56 -0.19 6.37 -2.65
N GLU A 57 -0.51 5.15 -3.09
CA GLU A 57 -0.68 4.82 -4.51
C GLU A 57 -1.76 5.68 -5.16
N LEU A 58 -2.92 5.83 -4.53
CA LEU A 58 -4.01 6.67 -5.02
C LEU A 58 -3.56 8.14 -5.15
N ASN A 59 -2.86 8.67 -4.15
CA ASN A 59 -2.33 10.03 -4.18
C ASN A 59 -1.34 10.23 -5.34
N TYR A 60 -0.51 9.23 -5.59
CA TYR A 60 0.41 9.23 -6.72
C TYR A 60 -0.32 9.18 -8.08
N GLU A 61 -1.38 8.37 -8.21
CA GLU A 61 -2.24 8.34 -9.41
C GLU A 61 -2.89 9.71 -9.67
N VAL A 62 -3.47 10.34 -8.64
CA VAL A 62 -4.02 11.70 -8.73
C VAL A 62 -2.96 12.69 -9.21
N ARG A 63 -1.75 12.63 -8.62
CA ARG A 63 -0.64 13.50 -9.02
C ARG A 63 -0.24 13.28 -10.48
N ARG A 64 -0.16 12.03 -10.93
CA ARG A 64 0.14 11.68 -12.33
C ARG A 64 -0.89 12.27 -13.28
N VAL A 65 -2.19 12.08 -13.01
CA VAL A 65 -3.26 12.63 -13.85
C VAL A 65 -3.23 14.16 -13.88
N ARG A 66 -2.89 14.82 -12.76
CA ARG A 66 -2.67 16.28 -12.75
C ARG A 66 -1.61 16.70 -13.76
N LEU A 67 -0.50 15.97 -13.84
CA LEU A 67 0.58 16.25 -14.78
C LEU A 67 0.14 15.99 -16.23
N GLU A 68 -0.61 14.91 -16.47
CA GLU A 68 -1.19 14.63 -17.80
C GLU A 68 -2.15 15.74 -18.25
N ILE A 69 -3.04 16.22 -17.35
CA ILE A 69 -3.92 17.35 -17.62
C ILE A 69 -3.10 18.59 -18.00
N ARG A 70 -2.02 18.88 -17.24
CA ARG A 70 -1.14 20.02 -17.49
C ARG A 70 -0.44 19.90 -18.85
N ALA A 71 0.13 18.74 -19.15
CA ALA A 71 0.79 18.45 -20.42
C ALA A 71 -0.16 18.58 -21.62
N ALA A 72 -1.44 18.23 -21.44
CA ALA A 72 -2.48 18.39 -22.47
C ALA A 72 -2.99 19.85 -22.63
N GLY A 73 -2.33 20.84 -22.01
CA GLY A 73 -2.75 22.25 -22.03
C GLY A 73 -3.84 22.59 -21.00
N GLY A 74 -3.86 21.88 -19.87
CA GLY A 74 -4.80 22.11 -18.77
C GLY A 74 -6.16 21.44 -18.93
N GLY A 75 -6.40 20.70 -20.01
CA GLY A 75 -7.71 20.12 -20.31
C GLY A 75 -8.81 21.19 -20.51
N GLY A 76 -9.95 20.78 -21.08
CA GLY A 76 -11.12 21.65 -21.13
C GLY A 76 -11.67 21.95 -19.73
N ARG A 77 -12.48 23.02 -19.58
CA ARG A 77 -13.09 23.43 -18.30
C ARG A 77 -13.73 22.27 -17.53
N ARG A 78 -14.41 21.38 -18.25
CA ARG A 78 -15.05 20.17 -17.71
C ARG A 78 -14.04 19.23 -17.04
N ILE A 79 -12.93 18.90 -17.71
CA ILE A 79 -11.90 18.00 -17.17
C ILE A 79 -11.28 18.58 -15.90
N ARG A 80 -11.01 19.89 -15.88
CA ARG A 80 -10.46 20.55 -14.68
C ARG A 80 -11.42 20.45 -13.50
N TYR A 81 -12.71 20.65 -13.74
CA TYR A 81 -13.73 20.57 -12.71
C TYR A 81 -13.90 19.13 -12.19
N GLU A 82 -13.98 18.15 -13.10
CA GLU A 82 -14.02 16.73 -12.75
C GLU A 82 -12.80 16.34 -11.91
N PHE A 83 -11.60 16.69 -12.37
CA PHE A 83 -10.36 16.41 -11.63
C PHE A 83 -10.33 17.09 -10.26
N HIS A 84 -10.81 18.33 -10.14
CA HIS A 84 -10.87 19.01 -8.85
C HIS A 84 -11.82 18.31 -7.85
N ARG A 85 -12.91 17.69 -8.33
CA ARG A 85 -13.76 16.86 -7.45
C ARG A 85 -13.03 15.60 -6.98
N VAL A 86 -12.28 14.95 -7.86
CA VAL A 86 -11.44 13.79 -7.52
C VAL A 86 -10.41 14.16 -6.45
N VAL A 87 -9.72 15.30 -6.60
CA VAL A 87 -8.76 15.79 -5.60
C VAL A 87 -9.45 15.96 -4.25
N ARG A 88 -10.58 16.67 -4.19
CA ARG A 88 -11.34 16.85 -2.94
C ARG A 88 -11.81 15.52 -2.34
N ALA A 89 -12.24 14.57 -3.15
CA ALA A 89 -12.65 13.24 -2.69
C ALA A 89 -11.47 12.48 -2.07
N THR A 90 -10.30 12.58 -2.70
CA THR A 90 -9.05 11.98 -2.22
C THR A 90 -8.60 12.62 -0.91
N ASP A 91 -8.63 13.95 -0.80
CA ASP A 91 -8.29 14.67 0.43
C ASP A 91 -9.21 14.28 1.59
N ARG A 92 -10.52 14.19 1.33
CA ARG A 92 -11.51 13.73 2.32
C ARG A 92 -11.24 12.29 2.74
N LEU A 93 -10.91 11.42 1.80
CA LEU A 93 -10.58 10.02 2.08
C LEU A 93 -9.34 9.92 2.99
N ASN A 94 -8.26 10.63 2.65
CA ASN A 94 -7.04 10.70 3.44
C ASN A 94 -7.29 11.26 4.85
N ALA A 95 -8.10 12.33 4.95
CA ALA A 95 -8.46 12.91 6.24
C ALA A 95 -9.31 11.94 7.08
N GLY A 96 -10.30 11.29 6.47
CA GLY A 96 -11.17 10.33 7.16
C GLY A 96 -10.42 9.07 7.61
N PHE A 97 -9.46 8.58 6.82
CA PHE A 97 -8.60 7.47 7.26
C PHE A 97 -7.69 7.87 8.42
N ARG A 98 -6.97 9.01 8.31
CA ARG A 98 -6.08 9.48 9.38
C ARG A 98 -6.80 9.75 10.70
N ARG A 99 -8.06 10.22 10.63
CA ARG A 99 -8.91 10.46 11.81
C ARG A 99 -9.60 9.21 12.34
N GLY A 100 -9.42 8.05 11.70
CA GLY A 100 -10.11 6.80 12.07
C GLY A 100 -11.61 6.78 11.77
N VAL A 101 -12.11 7.74 10.97
CA VAL A 101 -13.53 7.82 10.56
C VAL A 101 -13.87 6.73 9.55
N TYR A 102 -12.94 6.43 8.64
CA TYR A 102 -13.13 5.41 7.61
C TYR A 102 -12.38 4.13 7.96
N GLY A 103 -13.14 3.04 8.11
CA GLY A 103 -12.58 1.71 8.22
C GLY A 103 -12.01 1.21 6.88
N ARG A 104 -11.16 0.18 6.93
CA ARG A 104 -10.47 -0.39 5.77
C ARG A 104 -11.38 -0.67 4.56
N ARG A 105 -12.53 -1.32 4.78
CA ARG A 105 -13.45 -1.68 3.68
C ARG A 105 -13.97 -0.42 2.98
N GLU A 106 -14.35 0.58 3.75
CA GLU A 106 -14.85 1.84 3.22
C GLU A 106 -13.76 2.60 2.46
N VAL A 107 -12.54 2.63 3.01
CA VAL A 107 -11.40 3.24 2.32
C VAL A 107 -11.19 2.61 0.96
N ARG A 108 -11.19 1.28 0.88
CA ARG A 108 -11.01 0.55 -0.37
C ARG A 108 -12.12 0.84 -1.38
N VAL A 109 -13.38 0.87 -0.95
CA VAL A 109 -14.52 1.18 -1.84
C VAL A 109 -14.39 2.60 -2.39
N ARG A 110 -14.14 3.58 -1.52
CA ARG A 110 -13.98 4.99 -1.92
C ARG A 110 -12.77 5.18 -2.85
N ALA A 111 -11.65 4.54 -2.54
CA ALA A 111 -10.46 4.56 -3.40
C ALA A 111 -10.77 4.02 -4.80
N GLN A 112 -11.49 2.90 -4.90
CA GLN A 112 -11.89 2.33 -6.20
C GLN A 112 -12.81 3.26 -7.00
N GLN A 113 -13.74 3.96 -6.33
CA GLN A 113 -14.58 4.97 -6.99
C GLN A 113 -13.75 6.13 -7.53
N ILE A 114 -12.80 6.64 -6.74
CA ILE A 114 -11.88 7.71 -7.16
C ILE A 114 -11.04 7.25 -8.35
N ARG A 115 -10.50 6.02 -8.32
CA ARG A 115 -9.77 5.43 -9.45
C ARG A 115 -10.62 5.35 -10.72
N ALA A 116 -11.87 4.92 -10.60
CA ALA A 116 -12.78 4.88 -11.74
C ALA A 116 -13.00 6.27 -12.37
N GLU A 117 -13.09 7.33 -11.55
CA GLU A 117 -13.16 8.71 -12.04
C GLU A 117 -11.85 9.17 -12.71
N LEU A 118 -10.70 8.84 -12.12
CA LEU A 118 -9.39 9.11 -12.72
C LEU A 118 -9.27 8.45 -14.09
N TYR A 119 -9.63 7.17 -14.22
CA TYR A 119 -9.58 6.45 -15.50
C TYR A 119 -10.49 7.07 -16.56
N ARG A 120 -11.68 7.56 -16.17
CA ARG A 120 -12.56 8.30 -17.09
C ARG A 120 -11.91 9.59 -17.56
N ILE A 121 -11.31 10.38 -16.66
CA ILE A 121 -10.61 11.62 -17.01
C ILE A 121 -9.44 11.33 -17.97
N GLN A 122 -8.65 10.29 -17.70
CA GLN A 122 -7.53 9.89 -18.56
C GLN A 122 -8.00 9.46 -19.95
N ARG A 123 -9.10 8.70 -20.03
CA ARG A 123 -9.72 8.33 -21.31
C ARG A 123 -10.13 9.58 -22.09
N ASP A 124 -10.80 10.52 -21.44
CA ASP A 124 -11.24 11.77 -22.08
C ASP A 124 -10.07 12.63 -22.55
N LEU A 125 -8.98 12.68 -21.77
CA LEU A 125 -7.74 13.34 -22.17
C LEU A 125 -7.14 12.68 -23.42
N ARG A 126 -7.07 11.34 -23.47
CA ARG A 126 -6.52 10.60 -24.61
C ARG A 126 -7.35 10.80 -25.89
N VAL A 127 -8.69 10.78 -25.78
CA VAL A 127 -9.59 11.06 -26.91
C VAL A 127 -9.43 12.51 -27.41
N ARG A 128 -9.22 13.47 -26.51
CA ARG A 128 -8.96 14.87 -26.91
C ARG A 128 -7.56 15.09 -27.47
N GLY A 129 -6.57 14.36 -26.98
CA GLY A 129 -5.19 14.40 -27.48
C GLY A 129 -5.09 13.83 -28.90
N SER A 130 -5.73 12.69 -29.15
CA SER A 130 -5.82 12.10 -30.48
C SER A 130 -6.50 13.03 -31.49
N ARG A 131 -7.58 13.73 -31.13
CA ARG A 131 -8.25 14.70 -32.03
C ARG A 131 -7.40 15.93 -32.38
N ARG A 132 -6.39 16.27 -31.58
CA ARG A 132 -5.51 17.43 -31.84
C ARG A 132 -4.33 17.09 -32.78
N GLY A 133 -4.02 15.82 -33.00
CA GLY A 133 -2.91 15.39 -33.88
C GLY A 133 -3.30 15.19 -35.36
N TRP A 134 -4.54 15.45 -35.75
CA TRP A 134 -5.05 15.31 -37.13
C TRP A 134 -5.40 16.67 -37.77
N ARG A 135 -4.90 17.76 -37.20
CA ARG A 135 -5.08 19.12 -37.72
C ARG A 135 -3.75 19.70 -38.13
#